data_AF-A0A4Q9XY45-F1
#
_entry.id   AF-A0A4Q9XY45-F1
#
_cell.length_a   1.000
_cell.length_b   1.000
_cell.length_c   1.000
_cell.angle_alpha   90.00
_cell.angle_beta   90.00
_cell.angle_gamma   90.00
#
_symmetry.space_group_name_H-M   'P 1'
#
loop_
_entity.id
_entity.type
_entity.pdbx_description
1 polymer ?
#
loop_
_entity_poly.entity_id
_entity_poly.type
_entity_poly.pdbx_seq_one_letter_code
_entity_poly.pdbx_strand_id
1 'polypeptide(L)'
;MNITLKNAVRIVTDAVNAINKRFPIKWEDIANKPTIPTIDVTDFYTKEEVDKIFKTSNQLVSQDGIVWKPTIDNNGVVSWKKVMPNGQ
;
A
#
# COMPACT_ATOMS: atom_id res chain seq x y z
N MET A 1 -8.82 -4.98 23.48
CA MET A 1 -9.89 -4.30 22.72
C MET A 1 -10.94 -3.76 23.69
N ASN A 2 -11.14 -2.43 23.74
CA ASN A 2 -12.06 -1.78 24.68
C ASN A 2 -13.54 -2.15 24.40
N ILE A 3 -14.36 -2.29 25.44
CA ILE A 3 -15.80 -2.65 25.37
C ILE A 3 -16.57 -1.70 24.45
N THR A 4 -16.21 -0.42 24.44
CA THR A 4 -16.80 0.59 23.55
C THR A 4 -16.60 0.25 22.07
N LEU A 5 -15.38 -0.18 21.70
CA LEU A 5 -15.07 -0.56 20.32
C LEU A 5 -15.80 -1.85 19.92
N LYS A 6 -15.90 -2.83 20.82
CA LYS A 6 -16.69 -4.06 20.60
C LYS A 6 -18.17 -3.74 20.31
N ASN A 7 -18.76 -2.83 21.09
CA ASN A 7 -20.16 -2.44 20.92
C ASN A 7 -20.38 -1.67 19.62
N ALA A 8 -19.49 -0.76 19.25
CA ALA A 8 -19.56 -0.02 17.99
C ALA A 8 -19.51 -0.97 16.78
N VAL A 9 -18.57 -1.92 16.78
CA VAL A 9 -18.46 -2.93 15.71
C VAL A 9 -19.74 -3.76 15.62
N ARG A 10 -20.27 -4.23 16.76
CA ARG A 10 -21.52 -5.02 16.78
C ARG A 10 -22.70 -4.27 16.19
N ILE A 11 -22.89 -2.99 16.55
CA ILE A 11 -23.98 -2.16 16.02
C ILE A 11 -23.90 -2.02 14.50
N VAL A 12 -22.69 -1.78 13.97
CA VAL A 12 -22.47 -1.67 12.52
C VAL A 12 -22.76 -3.00 11.83
N THR A 13 -22.28 -4.12 12.38
CA THR A 13 -22.54 -5.45 11.82
C THR A 13 -24.02 -5.80 11.81
N ASP A 14 -24.74 -5.51 12.90
CA ASP A 14 -26.18 -5.76 13.02
C ASP A 14 -26.98 -4.92 12.01
N ALA A 15 -26.60 -3.65 11.83
CA ALA A 15 -27.22 -2.77 10.84
C ALA A 15 -27.00 -3.25 9.41
N VAL A 16 -25.77 -3.64 9.06
CA VAL A 16 -25.43 -4.19 7.74
C VAL A 16 -26.23 -5.48 7.48
N ASN A 17 -26.30 -6.37 8.47
CA ASN A 17 -27.09 -7.61 8.36
C ASN A 17 -28.59 -7.34 8.15
N ALA A 18 -29.16 -6.34 8.84
CA ALA A 18 -30.56 -5.97 8.67
C ALA A 18 -30.83 -5.38 7.27
N ILE A 19 -29.92 -4.55 6.75
CA ILE A 19 -30.00 -3.98 5.40
C ILE A 19 -29.95 -5.09 4.35
N ASN A 20 -28.97 -5.99 4.45
CA ASN A 20 -28.79 -7.11 3.51
C ASN A 20 -29.98 -8.07 3.47
N LYS A 21 -30.68 -8.27 4.59
CA LYS A 21 -31.91 -9.08 4.64
C LYS A 21 -33.11 -8.38 4.00
N ARG A 22 -33.23 -7.06 4.19
CA ARG A 22 -34.36 -6.27 3.72
C ARG A 22 -34.27 -5.96 2.22
N PHE A 23 -33.05 -5.82 1.73
CA PHE A 23 -32.73 -5.63 0.33
C PHE A 23 -31.73 -6.71 -0.06
N PRO A 24 -32.19 -7.89 -0.51
CA PRO A 24 -31.31 -8.94 -1.03
C PRO A 24 -30.80 -8.53 -2.42
N ILE A 25 -30.24 -7.32 -2.54
CA ILE A 25 -29.64 -6.83 -3.77
C ILE A 25 -28.26 -7.46 -3.79
N LYS A 26 -28.11 -8.53 -4.58
CA LYS A 26 -26.78 -9.06 -4.85
C LYS A 26 -26.11 -8.17 -5.89
N TRP A 27 -24.78 -8.17 -5.90
CA TRP A 27 -24.01 -7.44 -6.92
C TRP A 27 -24.42 -7.86 -8.34
N GLU A 28 -24.79 -9.13 -8.50
CA GLU A 28 -25.28 -9.73 -9.73
C GLU A 28 -26.59 -9.07 -10.22
N ASP A 29 -27.45 -8.61 -9.31
CA ASP A 29 -28.80 -8.10 -9.60
C ASP A 29 -28.81 -6.62 -10.06
N ILE A 30 -27.69 -5.91 -9.95
CA ILE A 30 -27.59 -4.49 -10.35
C ILE A 30 -27.46 -4.40 -11.87
N ALA A 31 -28.43 -3.78 -12.56
CA ALA A 31 -28.29 -3.40 -13.96
C ALA A 31 -27.39 -2.15 -14.12
N ASN A 32 -26.70 -2.00 -15.26
CA ASN A 32 -25.81 -0.87 -15.55
C ASN A 32 -24.68 -0.66 -14.52
N LYS A 33 -24.06 -1.75 -14.07
CA LYS A 33 -22.87 -1.68 -13.19
C LYS A 33 -21.78 -0.83 -13.85
N PRO A 34 -21.13 0.10 -13.13
CA PRO A 34 -19.95 0.76 -13.64
C PRO A 34 -18.89 -0.30 -13.92
N THR A 35 -18.30 -0.28 -15.11
CA THR A 35 -17.10 -1.07 -15.41
C THR A 35 -15.99 -0.51 -14.57
N ILE A 36 -15.59 -1.22 -13.52
CA ILE A 36 -14.35 -0.92 -12.81
C ILE A 36 -13.24 -1.13 -13.84
N PRO A 37 -12.43 -0.12 -14.19
CA PRO A 37 -11.27 -0.33 -15.04
C PRO A 37 -10.47 -1.45 -14.40
N THR A 38 -10.26 -2.54 -15.13
CA THR A 38 -9.27 -3.53 -14.73
C THR A 38 -7.97 -2.76 -14.60
N ILE A 39 -7.53 -2.58 -13.36
CA ILE A 39 -6.18 -2.09 -13.08
C ILE A 39 -5.29 -3.19 -13.66
N ASP A 40 -4.73 -2.93 -14.85
CA ASP A 40 -3.81 -3.87 -15.46
C ASP A 40 -2.53 -3.83 -14.64
N VAL A 41 -2.40 -4.79 -13.74
CA VAL A 41 -1.28 -4.82 -12.82
C VAL A 41 0.04 -5.13 -13.54
N THR A 42 0.00 -5.52 -14.82
CA THR A 42 1.20 -5.79 -15.62
C THR A 42 1.92 -4.51 -16.06
N ASP A 43 1.26 -3.36 -16.01
CA ASP A 43 1.89 -2.06 -16.28
C ASP A 43 2.67 -1.51 -15.08
N PHE A 44 2.50 -2.10 -13.88
CA PHE A 44 3.31 -1.72 -12.72
C PHE A 44 4.59 -2.54 -12.66
N TYR A 45 5.67 -1.87 -12.30
CA TYR A 45 6.91 -2.54 -11.95
C TYR A 45 6.68 -3.49 -10.77
N THR A 46 7.10 -4.74 -10.94
CA THR A 46 7.23 -5.70 -9.85
C THR A 46 8.24 -5.20 -8.82
N LYS A 47 8.12 -5.70 -7.58
CA LYS A 47 9.08 -5.36 -6.51
C LYS A 47 10.52 -5.68 -6.92
N GLU A 48 10.70 -6.80 -7.63
CA GLU A 48 11.98 -7.26 -8.14
C GLU A 48 12.56 -6.30 -9.19
N GLU A 49 11.72 -5.77 -10.09
CA GLU A 49 12.14 -4.78 -11.09
C GLU A 49 12.52 -3.44 -10.44
N VAL A 50 11.73 -2.98 -9.46
CA VAL A 50 12.07 -1.78 -8.67
C VAL A 50 13.39 -1.98 -7.93
N ASP A 51 13.57 -3.11 -7.23
CA ASP A 51 14.80 -3.42 -6.50
C ASP A 51 16.02 -3.51 -7.42
N LYS A 52 15.86 -4.03 -8.65
CA LYS A 52 16.95 -4.11 -9.63
C LYS A 52 17.35 -2.72 -10.11
N ILE A 53 16.39 -1.87 -10.46
CA ILE A 53 16.65 -0.47 -10.82
C ILE A 53 17.37 0.23 -9.67
N PHE A 54 16.91 0.01 -8.45
CA PHE A 54 17.43 0.63 -7.23
C PHE A 54 18.86 0.20 -6.88
N LYS A 55 19.19 -1.07 -7.11
CA LYS A 55 20.56 -1.58 -6.94
C LYS A 55 21.49 -1.11 -8.07
N THR A 56 20.95 -0.91 -9.27
CA THR A 56 21.70 -0.47 -10.45
C THR A 56 21.91 1.03 -10.48
N SER A 57 21.04 1.83 -9.85
CA SER A 57 21.06 3.30 -9.90
C SER A 57 22.17 3.95 -9.06
N ASN A 58 23.26 3.22 -8.81
CA ASN A 58 24.53 3.67 -8.25
C ASN A 58 24.42 4.24 -6.83
N GLN A 59 25.05 3.55 -5.86
CA GLN A 59 25.36 4.16 -4.57
C GLN A 59 26.08 5.50 -4.81
N LEU A 60 25.53 6.58 -4.27
CA LEU A 60 26.21 7.86 -4.32
C LEU A 60 27.31 7.84 -3.27
N VAL A 61 28.54 8.08 -3.70
CA VAL A 61 29.68 8.26 -2.80
C VAL A 61 30.01 9.75 -2.84
N SER A 62 29.90 10.43 -1.70
CA SER A 62 30.33 11.83 -1.62
C SER A 62 31.86 11.94 -1.66
N GLN A 63 32.37 13.14 -1.92
CA GLN A 63 33.82 13.37 -2.07
C GLN A 63 34.63 12.98 -0.82
N ASP A 64 34.00 12.96 0.34
CA ASP A 64 34.53 12.50 1.64
C ASP A 64 34.51 10.96 1.81
N GLY A 65 34.15 10.21 0.77
CA GLY A 65 34.11 8.75 0.76
C GLY A 65 32.87 8.14 1.42
N ILE A 66 31.91 8.97 1.85
CA ILE A 66 30.70 8.50 2.53
C ILE A 66 29.72 7.91 1.53
N VAL A 67 29.30 6.68 1.80
CA VAL A 67 28.31 5.96 1.00
C VAL A 67 26.89 6.40 1.39
N TRP A 68 26.08 6.72 0.40
CA TRP A 68 24.67 7.01 0.53
C TRP A 68 23.85 5.88 -0.11
N LYS A 69 22.91 5.33 0.64
CA LYS A 69 21.99 4.31 0.15
C LYS A 69 20.65 4.95 -0.20
N PRO A 70 20.09 4.66 -1.37
CA PRO A 70 18.75 5.11 -1.68
C PRO A 70 17.74 4.39 -0.77
N THR A 71 16.63 5.07 -0.43
CA THR A 71 15.46 4.55 0.28
C THR A 71 14.19 5.07 -0.40
N ILE A 72 13.16 4.22 -0.53
CA ILE A 72 11.86 4.61 -1.08
C ILE A 72 10.80 4.57 0.02
N ASP A 73 9.98 5.60 0.11
CA ASP A 73 8.85 5.62 1.06
C ASP A 73 7.57 5.02 0.47
N ASN A 74 6.51 4.92 1.28
CA ASN A 74 5.23 4.37 0.86
C ASN A 74 4.50 5.22 -0.20
N ASN A 75 5.00 6.43 -0.48
CA ASN A 75 4.46 7.33 -1.49
C ASN A 75 5.30 7.30 -2.78
N GLY A 76 6.32 6.43 -2.86
CA GLY A 76 7.21 6.30 -4.02
C GLY A 76 8.31 7.36 -4.10
N VAL A 77 8.53 8.15 -3.03
CA VAL A 77 9.58 9.18 -3.01
C VAL A 77 10.93 8.52 -2.72
N VAL A 78 11.89 8.70 -3.64
CA VAL A 78 13.27 8.22 -3.48
C VAL A 78 14.11 9.28 -2.76
N SER A 79 14.71 8.90 -1.64
CA SER A 79 15.63 9.72 -0.86
C SER A 79 16.92 8.96 -0.57
N TRP A 80 18.05 9.66 -0.56
CA TRP A 80 19.34 9.06 -0.21
C TRP A 80 19.62 9.27 1.27
N LYS A 81 19.87 8.18 1.98
CA LYS A 81 20.26 8.21 3.40
C LYS A 81 21.74 7.91 3.53
N LYS A 82 22.42 8.77 4.28
CA LYS A 82 23.81 8.59 4.68
C LYS A 82 23.94 7.27 5.43
N VAL A 83 24.83 6.40 4.97
CA VAL A 83 25.19 5.20 5.72
C VAL A 83 26.12 5.66 6.83
N MET A 84 25.58 5.80 8.04
CA MET A 84 26.45 5.98 9.20
C MET A 84 27.14 4.64 9.47
N PRO A 85 28.48 4.59 9.52
CA PRO A 85 29.13 3.41 10.10
C PRO A 85 28.59 3.27 11.53
N ASN A 86 28.06 2.09 11.85
CA ASN A 86 27.55 1.83 13.19
C ASN A 86 28.62 2.25 14.21
N GLY A 87 28.25 3.20 15.08
CA GLY A 87 29.19 3.90 15.96
C GLY A 87 30.18 2.95 16.64
N GLN A 88 31.46 3.25 16.44
CA GLN A 88 32.52 2.96 17.40
C GLN A 88 32.80 4.22 18.20
#